data_AF-A0A505HTN6-F1
#
_entry.id   AF-A0A505HTN6-F1
#
_cell.length_a   1.000
_cell.length_b   1.000
_cell.length_c   1.000
_cell.angle_alpha   90.00
_cell.angle_beta   90.00
_cell.angle_gamma   90.00
#
_symmetry.space_group_name_H-M   'P 1'
#
loop_
_entity.id
_entity.type
_entity.pdbx_description
1 polymer ?
#
loop_
_entity_poly.entity_id
_entity_poly.type
_entity_poly.pdbx_seq_one_letter_code
_entity_poly.pdbx_strand_id
1 'polypeptide(L)'
;MPRLSYFTVDTRRAIDVSLSDNGQSLTEAPGSVVSGIATGDDFRMLGYLPDSDDQLANGAEQSQSAALSPSQGLVSPELEKAIRTIPPKPYTDTLVQYFLSEMNDQYYCLYPPTFSHDYATWWSGKANGQSLTPAFTALLLHVCACAVLYLDVETRQQLESDLGENYASLSEQYHRTAKQLSNAIGPGKGGLTQVQQLFLGAIWYKTEALFVESWHALGAAIHEAQELGMHRSSSKAKVSEFEREMRRRIWCLLYTWDW
;
A
#
# COMPACT_ATOMS: atom_id res chain seq x y z
N MET A 1 0.57 -29.15 -39.46
CA MET A 1 1.13 -30.22 -38.59
C MET A 1 2.30 -29.60 -37.85
N PRO A 2 2.42 -29.72 -36.51
CA PRO A 2 1.58 -30.46 -35.56
C PRO A 2 0.65 -29.55 -34.72
N ARG A 3 -0.38 -30.18 -34.15
CA ARG A 3 -1.44 -29.62 -33.28
C ARG A 3 -1.03 -29.81 -31.82
N LEU A 4 -1.37 -28.86 -30.95
CA LEU A 4 -1.40 -29.06 -29.50
C LEU A 4 -2.87 -28.99 -29.03
N SER A 5 -3.28 -30.06 -28.38
CA SER A 5 -4.62 -30.39 -27.91
C SER A 5 -4.90 -29.81 -26.53
N TYR A 6 -6.08 -29.20 -26.38
CA TYR A 6 -6.67 -28.78 -25.11
C TYR A 6 -7.02 -29.98 -24.22
N PHE A 7 -6.76 -29.86 -22.92
CA PHE A 7 -7.40 -30.69 -21.89
C PHE A 7 -7.90 -29.79 -20.76
N THR A 8 -9.23 -29.69 -20.66
CA THR A 8 -9.97 -29.19 -19.51
C THR A 8 -10.27 -30.39 -18.61
N VAL A 9 -10.01 -30.28 -17.31
CA VAL A 9 -10.51 -31.26 -16.33
C VAL A 9 -11.30 -30.49 -15.27
N ASP A 10 -12.61 -30.67 -15.36
CA ASP A 10 -13.62 -30.30 -14.39
C ASP A 10 -13.86 -31.53 -13.49
N THR A 11 -13.83 -31.36 -12.17
CA THR A 11 -14.28 -32.39 -11.23
C THR A 11 -14.87 -31.75 -9.97
N ARG A 12 -16.17 -31.46 -10.03
CA ARG A 12 -17.05 -31.45 -8.86
C ARG A 12 -17.42 -32.89 -8.50
N ARG A 13 -17.17 -33.32 -7.27
CA ARG A 13 -17.98 -34.36 -6.63
C ARG A 13 -17.98 -34.21 -5.10
N ALA A 14 -19.18 -33.99 -4.59
CA ALA A 14 -19.53 -33.99 -3.17
C ALA A 14 -19.38 -35.40 -2.57
N ILE A 15 -18.97 -35.47 -1.31
CA ILE A 15 -19.03 -36.68 -0.49
C ILE A 15 -19.91 -36.36 0.72
N ASP A 16 -21.03 -37.09 0.76
CA ASP A 16 -22.02 -37.18 1.82
C ASP A 16 -21.50 -38.15 2.90
N VAL A 17 -21.58 -37.80 4.18
CA VAL A 17 -21.16 -38.68 5.29
C VAL A 17 -22.32 -38.83 6.27
N SER A 18 -23.10 -39.88 6.04
CA SER A 18 -24.06 -40.44 6.99
C SER A 18 -23.34 -41.21 8.10
N LEU A 19 -23.76 -40.96 9.34
CA LEU A 19 -23.35 -41.68 10.54
C LEU A 19 -23.67 -43.18 10.48
N SER A 20 -22.72 -44.01 10.93
CA SER A 20 -23.03 -45.30 11.55
C SER A 20 -22.03 -45.60 12.66
N ASP A 21 -22.56 -45.60 13.87
CA ASP A 21 -21.99 -46.05 15.13
C ASP A 21 -21.63 -47.55 15.06
N ASN A 22 -20.44 -47.92 15.52
CA ASN A 22 -20.17 -49.26 16.01
C ASN A 22 -18.93 -49.24 16.91
N GLY A 23 -19.17 -49.31 18.21
CA GLY A 23 -18.13 -49.46 19.22
C GLY A 23 -17.47 -50.84 19.17
N GLN A 24 -16.15 -50.85 19.29
CA GLN A 24 -15.39 -51.93 19.92
C GLN A 24 -14.07 -51.36 20.46
N SER A 25 -13.93 -51.40 21.79
CA SER A 25 -12.72 -51.12 22.56
C SER A 25 -11.72 -52.25 22.42
N LEU A 26 -10.42 -51.96 22.30
CA LEU A 26 -9.31 -52.77 22.80
C LEU A 26 -7.98 -51.97 22.82
N THR A 27 -7.48 -51.74 24.05
CA THR A 27 -6.08 -51.73 24.52
C THR A 27 -5.09 -50.59 24.15
N GLU A 28 -4.56 -49.98 25.22
CA GLU A 28 -3.57 -48.89 25.31
C GLU A 28 -2.13 -49.26 24.90
N ALA A 29 -1.40 -48.27 24.36
CA ALA A 29 0.03 -48.01 24.61
C ALA A 29 0.33 -46.50 24.37
N PRO A 30 1.27 -45.85 25.09
CA PRO A 30 1.25 -44.40 25.27
C PRO A 30 2.14 -43.60 24.30
N GLY A 31 1.58 -42.50 23.76
CA GLY A 31 2.21 -41.17 23.80
C GLY A 31 3.15 -40.74 22.67
N SER A 32 2.61 -40.10 21.62
CA SER A 32 3.01 -38.74 21.19
C SER A 32 2.15 -38.31 20.01
N VAL A 33 1.05 -37.60 20.30
CA VAL A 33 0.30 -36.83 19.30
C VAL A 33 0.23 -35.41 19.84
N VAL A 34 1.11 -34.52 19.37
CA VAL A 34 0.89 -33.09 19.56
C VAL A 34 -0.01 -32.63 18.41
N SER A 35 -1.30 -32.68 18.69
CA SER A 35 -2.34 -31.93 18.02
C SER A 35 -2.10 -30.45 18.30
N GLY A 36 -1.42 -29.74 17.41
CA GLY A 36 -1.28 -28.28 17.48
C GLY A 36 -2.55 -27.60 17.01
N ILE A 37 -3.58 -27.55 17.86
CA ILE A 37 -4.65 -26.55 17.68
C ILE A 37 -4.06 -25.24 18.20
N ALA A 38 -3.85 -24.27 17.32
CA ALA A 38 -3.36 -22.95 17.69
C ALA A 38 -4.19 -22.40 18.85
N THR A 39 -3.51 -22.07 19.94
CA THR A 39 -4.13 -21.57 21.17
C THR A 39 -4.50 -20.09 20.99
N GLY A 40 -5.40 -19.58 21.83
CA GLY A 40 -5.68 -18.15 21.86
C GLY A 40 -4.42 -17.29 22.05
N ASP A 41 -3.39 -17.82 22.70
CA ASP A 41 -2.11 -17.14 22.86
C ASP A 41 -1.28 -17.11 21.58
N ASP A 42 -1.37 -18.14 20.72
CA ASP A 42 -0.76 -18.11 19.39
C ASP A 42 -1.42 -17.02 18.52
N PHE A 43 -2.75 -16.89 18.59
CA PHE A 43 -3.47 -15.82 17.90
C PHE A 43 -3.15 -14.42 18.46
N ARG A 44 -2.87 -14.28 19.76
CA ARG A 44 -2.37 -13.03 20.37
C ARG A 44 -0.94 -12.72 19.94
N MET A 45 -0.05 -13.72 19.90
CA MET A 45 1.32 -13.55 19.39
C MET A 45 1.31 -13.08 17.94
N LEU A 46 0.39 -13.61 17.14
CA LEU A 46 0.16 -13.19 15.75
C LEU A 46 -0.59 -11.85 15.63
N GLY A 47 -1.13 -11.33 16.73
CA GLY A 47 -1.80 -10.03 16.80
C GLY A 47 -3.22 -10.01 16.22
N TYR A 48 -3.91 -11.15 16.22
CA TYR A 48 -5.31 -11.31 15.78
C TYR A 48 -6.33 -11.24 16.92
N LEU A 49 -5.87 -11.20 18.18
CA LEU A 49 -6.72 -11.02 19.36
C LEU A 49 -6.22 -9.82 20.17
N PRO A 50 -7.12 -8.95 20.65
CA PRO A 50 -6.76 -7.83 21.51
C PRO A 50 -6.18 -8.34 22.84
N ASP A 51 -5.19 -7.61 23.37
CA ASP A 51 -4.66 -7.91 24.69
C ASP A 51 -5.76 -7.67 25.73
N SER A 52 -5.83 -8.53 26.74
CA SER A 52 -6.92 -8.57 27.73
C SER A 52 -7.06 -7.27 28.56
N ASP A 53 -6.13 -6.32 28.40
CA ASP A 53 -6.11 -5.02 29.05
C ASP A 53 -6.70 -3.88 28.18
N ASP A 54 -7.06 -4.13 26.91
CA ASP A 54 -7.73 -3.14 26.05
C ASP A 54 -9.25 -3.14 26.31
N GLN A 55 -9.63 -2.72 27.52
CA GLN A 55 -11.02 -2.36 27.79
C GLN A 55 -11.36 -1.01 27.15
N LEU A 56 -12.09 -1.09 26.03
CA LEU A 56 -13.05 -0.09 25.53
C LEU A 56 -12.51 1.33 25.33
N ALA A 57 -11.67 1.53 24.32
CA ALA A 57 -11.64 2.79 23.59
C ALA A 57 -12.59 2.71 22.37
N ASN A 58 -13.90 2.69 22.64
CA ASN A 58 -14.91 2.98 21.62
C ASN A 58 -14.85 4.49 21.31
N GLY A 59 -13.86 4.90 20.54
CA GLY A 59 -13.82 6.18 19.85
C GLY A 59 -13.67 5.85 18.38
N ALA A 60 -14.58 6.35 17.53
CA ALA A 60 -14.35 6.36 16.10
C ALA A 60 -12.94 6.96 15.87
N GLU A 61 -11.99 6.12 15.46
CA GLU A 61 -10.60 6.51 15.28
C GLU A 61 -10.57 7.60 14.19
N GLN A 62 -10.57 8.87 14.62
CA GLN A 62 -10.23 9.98 13.73
C GLN A 62 -8.75 9.88 13.44
N SER A 63 -8.37 8.99 12.51
CA SER A 63 -7.06 9.04 11.88
C SER A 63 -6.89 10.45 11.33
N GLN A 64 -5.93 11.19 11.90
CA GLN A 64 -5.56 12.49 11.37
C GLN A 64 -5.13 12.30 9.92
N SER A 65 -5.72 13.08 9.01
CA SER A 65 -5.46 12.95 7.58
C SER A 65 -3.97 13.13 7.28
N ALA A 66 -3.40 12.25 6.47
CA ALA A 66 -2.01 12.35 6.05
C ALA A 66 -1.76 13.52 5.08
N ALA A 67 -2.81 14.19 4.59
CA ALA A 67 -2.72 15.21 3.55
C ALA A 67 -2.34 16.61 4.04
N LEU A 68 -2.66 16.95 5.30
CA LEU A 68 -2.46 18.30 5.85
C LEU A 68 -1.37 18.33 6.91
N SER A 69 -0.54 19.37 6.86
CA SER A 69 0.47 19.62 7.88
C SER A 69 -0.15 20.42 9.04
N PRO A 70 0.02 19.99 10.31
CA PRO A 70 -0.53 20.71 11.46
C PRO A 70 0.18 22.04 11.74
N SER A 71 1.41 22.21 11.25
CA SER A 71 2.15 23.47 11.34
C SER A 71 2.10 24.25 10.03
N GLN A 72 1.79 25.54 10.13
CA GLN A 72 1.97 26.49 9.03
C GLN A 72 3.46 26.84 8.95
N GLY A 73 4.22 26.08 8.17
CA GLY A 73 5.62 26.37 7.84
C GLY A 73 5.75 27.07 6.48
N LEU A 74 6.94 27.61 6.19
CA LEU A 74 7.28 28.02 4.83
C LEU A 74 7.14 26.82 3.89
N VAL A 75 6.42 27.00 2.78
CA VAL A 75 6.33 25.98 1.72
C VAL A 75 7.71 25.85 1.07
N SER A 76 8.26 24.65 1.00
CA SER A 76 9.53 24.42 0.32
C SER A 76 9.35 24.59 -1.20
N PRO A 77 10.37 25.06 -1.93
CA PRO A 77 10.29 25.20 -3.39
C PRO A 77 10.00 23.86 -4.09
N GLU A 78 10.46 22.75 -3.51
CA GLU A 78 10.16 21.39 -3.99
C GLU A 78 8.67 21.06 -3.86
N LEU A 79 8.03 21.45 -2.74
CA LEU A 79 6.61 21.23 -2.52
C LEU A 79 5.76 22.09 -3.46
N GLU A 80 6.13 23.36 -3.67
CA GLU A 80 5.44 24.21 -4.65
C GLU A 80 5.51 23.63 -6.06
N LYS A 81 6.70 23.17 -6.47
CA LYS A 81 6.89 22.52 -7.77
C LYS A 81 6.02 21.26 -7.89
N ALA A 82 5.98 20.43 -6.86
CA ALA A 82 5.17 19.22 -6.85
C ALA A 82 3.67 19.52 -6.98
N ILE A 83 3.16 20.51 -6.24
CA ILE A 83 1.75 20.94 -6.33
C ILE A 83 1.39 21.43 -7.74
N ARG A 84 2.32 22.12 -8.42
CA ARG A 84 2.14 22.59 -9.81
C ARG A 84 2.24 21.45 -10.84
N THR A 85 2.96 20.39 -10.52
CA THR A 85 3.17 19.23 -11.41
C THR A 85 1.98 18.28 -11.39
N ILE A 86 1.23 18.22 -10.27
CA ILE A 86 0.00 17.43 -10.21
C ILE A 86 -0.97 17.92 -11.30
N PRO A 87 -1.47 17.02 -12.16
CA PRO A 87 -2.36 17.41 -13.24
C PRO A 87 -3.67 18.04 -12.72
N PRO A 88 -4.45 18.70 -13.60
CA PRO A 88 -5.76 19.21 -13.22
C PRO A 88 -6.66 18.11 -12.62
N LYS A 89 -7.48 18.49 -11.63
CA LYS A 89 -8.28 17.56 -10.82
C LYS A 89 -9.03 16.49 -11.62
N PRO A 90 -9.71 16.78 -12.76
CA PRO A 90 -10.41 15.75 -13.51
C PRO A 90 -9.49 14.60 -13.96
N TYR A 91 -8.27 14.91 -14.41
CA TYR A 91 -7.30 13.89 -14.80
C TYR A 91 -6.73 13.17 -13.59
N THR A 92 -6.44 13.89 -12.50
CA THR A 92 -6.01 13.25 -11.25
C THR A 92 -7.08 12.30 -10.71
N ASP A 93 -8.36 12.67 -10.79
CA ASP A 93 -9.49 11.82 -10.38
C ASP A 93 -9.51 10.52 -11.20
N THR A 94 -9.38 10.62 -12.53
CA THR A 94 -9.28 9.44 -13.42
C THR A 94 -8.08 8.56 -13.08
N LEU A 95 -6.89 9.15 -12.90
CA LEU A 95 -5.66 8.41 -12.60
C LEU A 95 -5.73 7.72 -11.23
N VAL A 96 -6.26 8.41 -10.21
CA VAL A 96 -6.45 7.83 -8.87
C VAL A 96 -7.47 6.70 -8.91
N GLN A 97 -8.59 6.88 -9.60
CA GLN A 97 -9.60 5.83 -9.74
C GLN A 97 -9.00 4.59 -10.40
N TYR A 98 -8.28 4.79 -11.51
CA TYR A 98 -7.65 3.70 -12.26
C TYR A 98 -6.58 2.97 -11.42
N PHE A 99 -5.75 3.72 -10.69
CA PHE A 99 -4.77 3.14 -9.79
C PHE A 99 -5.44 2.26 -8.73
N LEU A 100 -6.49 2.76 -8.08
CA LEU A 100 -7.16 2.06 -7.00
C LEU A 100 -7.93 0.82 -7.50
N SER A 101 -8.43 0.81 -8.74
CA SER A 101 -9.16 -0.33 -9.29
C SER A 101 -8.26 -1.39 -9.93
N GLU A 102 -7.23 -0.99 -10.69
CA GLU A 102 -6.45 -1.93 -11.50
C GLU A 102 -5.09 -2.27 -10.91
N MET A 103 -4.44 -1.31 -10.24
CA MET A 103 -3.05 -1.46 -9.82
C MET A 103 -2.91 -1.80 -8.35
N ASN A 104 -3.74 -1.20 -7.50
CA ASN A 104 -3.61 -1.35 -6.06
C ASN A 104 -3.80 -2.81 -5.63
N ASP A 105 -4.62 -3.60 -6.32
CA ASP A 105 -4.84 -5.02 -5.96
C ASP A 105 -3.59 -5.90 -6.07
N GLN A 106 -2.57 -5.49 -6.83
CA GLN A 106 -1.35 -6.27 -6.99
C GLN A 106 -0.53 -6.38 -5.70
N TYR A 107 -0.50 -5.32 -4.88
CA TYR A 107 0.28 -5.27 -3.64
C TYR A 107 -0.55 -4.77 -2.45
N TYR A 108 -1.63 -4.06 -2.70
CA TYR A 108 -2.55 -3.47 -1.74
C TYR A 108 -1.84 -2.60 -0.69
N CYS A 109 -0.82 -1.86 -1.14
CA CYS A 109 0.00 -1.02 -0.28
C CYS A 109 -0.76 0.21 0.24
N LEU A 110 -1.83 0.62 -0.45
CA LEU A 110 -2.75 1.67 -0.01
C LEU A 110 -4.10 1.06 0.36
N TYR A 111 -4.71 1.56 1.42
CA TYR A 111 -6.11 1.24 1.75
C TYR A 111 -7.02 2.27 1.06
N PRO A 112 -7.87 1.86 0.09
CA PRO A 112 -8.60 2.81 -0.74
C PRO A 112 -9.46 3.83 0.03
N PRO A 113 -10.25 3.44 1.06
CA PRO A 113 -11.07 4.40 1.80
C PRO A 113 -10.26 5.52 2.46
N THR A 114 -9.13 5.19 3.10
CA THR A 114 -8.25 6.18 3.74
C THR A 114 -7.55 7.04 2.70
N PHE A 115 -7.04 6.44 1.62
CA PHE A 115 -6.39 7.21 0.55
C PHE A 115 -7.37 8.20 -0.11
N SER A 116 -8.61 7.76 -0.42
CA SER A 116 -9.64 8.64 -0.98
C SER A 116 -10.03 9.77 -0.04
N HIS A 117 -10.09 9.52 1.27
CA HIS A 117 -10.32 10.55 2.28
C HIS A 117 -9.19 11.58 2.31
N ASP A 118 -7.93 11.13 2.35
CA ASP A 118 -6.76 12.01 2.34
C ASP A 118 -6.67 12.78 1.02
N TYR A 119 -6.99 12.16 -0.10
CA TYR A 119 -7.03 12.78 -1.42
C TYR A 119 -8.05 13.92 -1.50
N ALA A 120 -9.26 13.69 -1.03
CA ALA A 120 -10.28 14.74 -0.94
C ALA A 120 -9.82 15.88 -0.02
N THR A 121 -9.24 15.54 1.13
CA THR A 121 -8.70 16.49 2.10
C THR A 121 -7.56 17.31 1.51
N TRP A 122 -6.68 16.70 0.71
CA TRP A 122 -5.59 17.38 0.02
C TRP A 122 -6.11 18.43 -0.96
N TRP A 123 -7.12 18.10 -1.78
CA TRP A 123 -7.73 19.05 -2.71
C TRP A 123 -8.42 20.20 -2.00
N SER A 124 -9.18 19.92 -0.93
CA SER A 124 -9.79 20.95 -0.11
C SER A 124 -8.74 21.84 0.56
N GLY A 125 -7.68 21.24 1.10
CA GLY A 125 -6.55 21.96 1.69
C GLY A 125 -5.86 22.89 0.70
N LYS A 126 -5.61 22.40 -0.52
CA LYS A 126 -5.03 23.18 -1.61
C LYS A 126 -5.90 24.40 -1.95
N ALA A 127 -7.21 24.20 -2.09
CA ALA A 127 -8.16 25.26 -2.42
C ALA A 127 -8.25 26.32 -1.30
N ASN A 128 -8.13 25.89 -0.04
CA ASN A 128 -8.20 26.77 1.13
C ASN A 128 -6.86 27.39 1.53
N GLY A 129 -5.78 27.16 0.76
CA GLY A 129 -4.44 27.67 1.10
C GLY A 129 -3.85 27.05 2.37
N GLN A 130 -4.28 25.85 2.75
CA GLN A 130 -3.74 25.14 3.90
C GLN A 130 -2.38 24.51 3.57
N SER A 131 -1.54 24.30 4.58
CA SER A 131 -0.25 23.64 4.43
C SER A 131 -0.46 22.15 4.13
N LEU A 132 -0.04 21.72 2.93
CA LEU A 132 -0.08 20.33 2.49
C LEU A 132 1.14 19.57 3.00
N THR A 133 1.06 18.25 3.16
CA THR A 133 2.23 17.43 3.53
C THR A 133 3.08 17.09 2.30
N PRO A 134 4.42 17.17 2.41
CA PRO A 134 5.32 16.67 1.38
C PRO A 134 5.12 15.18 1.06
N ALA A 135 4.98 14.33 2.10
CA ALA A 135 4.90 12.89 1.94
C ALA A 135 3.65 12.46 1.13
N PHE A 136 2.47 13.02 1.44
CA PHE A 136 1.25 12.70 0.71
C PHE A 136 1.25 13.29 -0.70
N THR A 137 1.83 14.48 -0.90
CA THR A 137 1.95 15.08 -2.23
C THR A 137 2.88 14.24 -3.13
N ALA A 138 3.98 13.72 -2.59
CA ALA A 138 4.84 12.77 -3.29
C ALA A 138 4.12 11.45 -3.58
N LEU A 139 3.35 10.92 -2.62
CA LEU A 139 2.53 9.73 -2.80
C LEU A 139 1.54 9.90 -3.96
N LEU A 140 0.82 11.03 -4.01
CA LEU A 140 -0.15 11.33 -5.06
C LEU A 140 0.53 11.41 -6.44
N LEU A 141 1.71 12.01 -6.53
CA LEU A 141 2.49 12.03 -7.77
C LEU A 141 2.94 10.63 -8.21
N HIS A 142 3.39 9.77 -7.30
CA HIS A 142 3.73 8.38 -7.66
C HIS A 142 2.50 7.56 -8.06
N VAL A 143 1.34 7.77 -7.42
CA VAL A 143 0.07 7.17 -7.86
C VAL A 143 -0.24 7.58 -9.30
N CYS A 144 -0.14 8.87 -9.64
CA CYS A 144 -0.31 9.35 -11.00
C CYS A 144 0.72 8.75 -11.96
N ALA A 145 2.01 8.71 -11.58
CA ALA A 145 3.09 8.18 -12.39
C ALA A 145 2.84 6.71 -12.77
N CYS A 146 2.48 5.89 -11.78
CA CYS A 146 2.14 4.49 -11.99
C CYS A 146 0.88 4.34 -12.86
N ALA A 147 -0.20 5.07 -12.56
CA ALA A 147 -1.48 4.95 -13.26
C ALA A 147 -1.35 5.24 -14.78
N VAL A 148 -0.59 6.28 -15.14
CA VAL A 148 -0.40 6.69 -16.54
C VAL A 148 0.16 5.56 -17.42
N LEU A 149 1.04 4.71 -16.86
CA LEU A 149 1.66 3.61 -17.59
C LEU A 149 0.66 2.47 -17.91
N TYR A 150 -0.41 2.35 -17.13
CA TYR A 150 -1.37 1.25 -17.25
C TYR A 150 -2.69 1.66 -17.90
N LEU A 151 -2.90 2.93 -18.24
CA LEU A 151 -4.11 3.39 -18.93
C LEU A 151 -4.37 2.60 -20.22
N ASP A 152 -5.65 2.37 -20.51
CA ASP A 152 -6.08 1.87 -21.82
C ASP A 152 -5.75 2.88 -22.93
N VAL A 153 -5.77 2.40 -24.17
CA VAL A 153 -5.31 3.18 -25.34
C VAL A 153 -6.16 4.44 -25.55
N GLU A 154 -7.47 4.38 -25.33
CA GLU A 154 -8.38 5.51 -25.56
C GLU A 154 -8.16 6.59 -24.51
N THR A 155 -8.19 6.22 -23.23
CA THR A 155 -7.96 7.16 -22.12
C THR A 155 -6.57 7.79 -22.21
N ARG A 156 -5.55 7.01 -22.60
CA ARG A 156 -4.19 7.51 -22.81
C ARG A 156 -4.14 8.56 -23.92
N GLN A 157 -4.70 8.28 -25.10
CA GLN A 157 -4.67 9.23 -26.22
C GLN A 157 -5.39 10.54 -25.89
N GLN A 158 -6.50 10.46 -25.16
CA GLN A 158 -7.20 11.65 -24.68
C GLN A 158 -6.33 12.48 -23.73
N LEU A 159 -5.72 11.83 -22.73
CA LEU A 159 -4.83 12.49 -21.77
C LEU A 159 -3.65 13.19 -22.47
N GLU A 160 -3.03 12.52 -23.44
CA GLU A 160 -1.90 13.08 -24.21
C GLU A 160 -2.31 14.29 -25.04
N SER A 161 -3.48 14.21 -25.70
CA SER A 161 -4.03 15.31 -26.48
C SER A 161 -4.33 16.54 -25.60
N ASP A 162 -4.96 16.31 -24.45
CA ASP A 162 -5.43 17.39 -23.59
C ASP A 162 -4.29 18.04 -22.78
N LEU A 163 -3.28 17.27 -22.38
CA LEU A 163 -2.11 17.77 -21.65
C LEU A 163 -0.95 18.19 -22.58
N GLY A 164 -1.02 17.84 -23.86
CA GLY A 164 -0.02 18.22 -24.87
C GLY A 164 1.34 17.55 -24.69
N GLU A 165 1.39 16.42 -23.99
CA GLU A 165 2.61 15.70 -23.64
C GLU A 165 2.34 14.19 -23.71
N ASN A 166 3.33 13.40 -24.15
CA ASN A 166 3.14 11.95 -24.25
C ASN A 166 3.09 11.29 -22.85
N TYR A 167 2.43 10.15 -22.74
CA TYR A 167 2.18 9.47 -21.47
C TYR A 167 3.48 9.08 -20.74
N ALA A 168 4.52 8.67 -21.47
CA ALA A 168 5.80 8.29 -20.88
C ALA A 168 6.53 9.49 -20.27
N SER A 169 6.56 10.63 -20.97
CA SER A 169 7.08 11.91 -20.45
C SER A 169 6.32 12.37 -19.20
N LEU A 170 4.98 12.29 -19.21
CA LEU A 170 4.15 12.65 -18.05
C LEU A 170 4.48 11.76 -16.85
N SER A 171 4.51 10.44 -17.07
CA SER A 171 4.86 9.45 -16.05
C SER A 171 6.23 9.72 -15.44
N GLU A 172 7.25 9.94 -16.27
CA GLU A 172 8.60 10.26 -15.83
C GLU A 172 8.67 11.60 -15.08
N GLN A 173 7.93 12.61 -15.52
CA GLN A 173 7.86 13.92 -14.85
C GLN A 173 7.26 13.80 -13.44
N TYR A 174 6.18 13.03 -13.30
CA TYR A 174 5.53 12.80 -12.01
C TYR A 174 6.46 12.06 -11.06
N HIS A 175 7.08 10.96 -11.52
CA HIS A 175 8.05 10.18 -10.75
C HIS A 175 9.26 11.03 -10.32
N ARG A 176 9.87 11.75 -11.25
CA ARG A 176 11.03 12.61 -10.99
C ARG A 176 10.71 13.68 -9.94
N THR A 177 9.52 14.28 -10.02
CA THR A 177 9.11 15.35 -9.10
C THR A 177 8.78 14.79 -7.71
N ALA A 178 8.11 13.63 -7.64
CA ALA A 178 7.88 12.92 -6.38
C ALA A 178 9.20 12.57 -5.68
N LYS A 179 10.17 12.03 -6.41
CA LYS A 179 11.51 11.72 -5.89
C LYS A 179 12.24 12.96 -5.37
N GLN A 180 12.19 14.07 -6.09
CA GLN A 180 12.77 15.34 -5.66
C GLN A 180 12.14 15.85 -4.36
N LEU A 181 10.81 15.81 -4.26
CA LEU A 181 10.08 16.19 -3.05
C LEU A 181 10.41 15.25 -1.89
N SER A 182 10.46 13.95 -2.13
CA SER A 182 10.82 12.93 -1.15
C SER A 182 12.20 13.17 -0.53
N ASN A 183 13.19 13.55 -1.35
CA ASN A 183 14.56 13.82 -0.87
C ASN A 183 14.64 15.06 0.04
N ALA A 184 13.64 15.94 0.02
CA ALA A 184 13.56 17.09 0.93
C ALA A 184 12.97 16.71 2.31
N ILE A 185 12.43 15.49 2.46
CA ILE A 185 11.88 14.98 3.71
C ILE A 185 13.03 14.37 4.52
N GLY A 186 13.17 14.80 5.78
CA GLY A 186 14.19 14.26 6.66
C GLY A 186 13.97 12.75 6.93
N PRO A 187 15.05 11.96 7.08
CA PRO A 187 14.95 10.52 7.37
C PRO A 187 14.05 10.23 8.58
N GLY A 188 13.12 9.29 8.43
CA GLY A 188 12.19 8.87 9.47
C GLY A 188 11.15 9.91 9.87
N LYS A 189 11.02 11.03 9.14
CA LYS A 189 10.04 12.10 9.41
C LYS A 189 8.76 11.98 8.61
N GLY A 190 8.77 11.20 7.53
CA GLY A 190 7.64 11.12 6.61
C GLY A 190 6.56 10.10 6.97
N GLY A 191 6.79 9.28 8.00
CA GLY A 191 5.82 8.31 8.51
C GLY A 191 5.45 7.20 7.52
N LEU A 192 4.30 6.56 7.73
CA LEU A 192 3.82 5.47 6.87
C LEU A 192 3.68 5.90 5.40
N THR A 193 3.16 7.10 5.15
CA THR A 193 2.96 7.66 3.81
C THR A 193 4.26 7.76 3.02
N GLN A 194 5.37 8.08 3.70
CA GLN A 194 6.68 8.14 3.07
C GLN A 194 7.18 6.76 2.62
N VAL A 195 6.98 5.73 3.44
CA VAL A 195 7.33 4.35 3.04
C VAL A 195 6.47 3.90 1.86
N GLN A 196 5.17 4.19 1.90
CA GLN A 196 4.24 3.85 0.81
C GLN A 196 4.65 4.52 -0.51
N GLN A 197 5.00 5.81 -0.49
CA GLN A 197 5.42 6.49 -1.72
C GLN A 197 6.77 5.97 -2.23
N LEU A 198 7.73 5.68 -1.36
CA LEU A 198 9.02 5.09 -1.78
C LEU A 198 8.80 3.72 -2.45
N PHE A 199 7.92 2.91 -1.88
CA PHE A 199 7.55 1.61 -2.46
C PHE A 199 6.88 1.77 -3.83
N LEU A 200 5.97 2.74 -4.01
CA LEU A 200 5.42 3.02 -5.35
C LEU A 200 6.50 3.50 -6.34
N GLY A 201 7.50 4.25 -5.88
CA GLY A 201 8.65 4.62 -6.72
C GLY A 201 9.46 3.41 -7.19
N ALA A 202 9.60 2.38 -6.35
CA ALA A 202 10.20 1.10 -6.76
C ALA A 202 9.33 0.37 -7.79
N ILE A 203 8.00 0.33 -7.58
CA ILE A 203 7.05 -0.24 -8.55
C ILE A 203 7.12 0.47 -9.90
N TRP A 204 7.24 1.80 -9.92
CA TRP A 204 7.38 2.57 -11.13
C TRP A 204 8.62 2.14 -11.93
N TYR A 205 9.80 2.08 -11.27
CA TYR A 205 11.03 1.60 -11.91
C TYR A 205 10.90 0.17 -12.45
N LYS A 206 10.26 -0.73 -11.70
CA LYS A 206 9.98 -2.09 -12.14
C LYS A 206 9.11 -2.12 -13.40
N THR A 207 8.08 -1.29 -13.46
CA THR A 207 7.16 -1.20 -14.60
C THR A 207 7.88 -0.78 -15.87
N GLU A 208 8.82 0.17 -15.75
CA GLU A 208 9.67 0.66 -16.83
C GLU A 208 10.87 -0.27 -17.13
N ALA A 209 10.93 -1.46 -16.52
CA ALA A 209 12.02 -2.44 -16.64
C ALA A 209 13.41 -1.92 -16.19
N LEU A 210 13.44 -0.91 -15.33
CA LEU A 210 14.63 -0.35 -14.69
C LEU A 210 14.93 -1.10 -13.38
N PHE A 211 15.29 -2.37 -13.49
CA PHE A 211 15.37 -3.28 -12.35
C PHE A 211 16.44 -2.89 -11.30
N VAL A 212 17.57 -2.32 -11.73
CA VAL A 212 18.64 -1.89 -10.82
C VAL A 212 18.18 -0.69 -9.98
N GLU A 213 17.53 0.27 -10.63
CA GLU A 213 16.95 1.44 -9.99
C GLU A 213 15.80 1.04 -9.06
N SER A 214 14.97 0.07 -9.48
CA SER A 214 13.92 -0.51 -8.65
C SER A 214 14.49 -1.14 -7.39
N TRP A 215 15.59 -1.89 -7.49
CA TRP A 215 16.27 -2.49 -6.35
C TRP A 215 16.79 -1.43 -5.37
N HIS A 216 17.43 -0.37 -5.87
CA HIS A 216 17.88 0.73 -5.03
C HIS A 216 16.73 1.50 -4.37
N ALA A 217 15.63 1.74 -5.10
CA ALA A 217 14.44 2.39 -4.57
C ALA A 217 13.76 1.53 -3.48
N LEU A 218 13.72 0.21 -3.66
CA LEU A 218 13.23 -0.72 -2.66
C LEU A 218 14.09 -0.67 -1.39
N GLY A 219 15.41 -0.67 -1.52
CA GLY A 219 16.33 -0.51 -0.38
C GLY A 219 16.09 0.79 0.39
N ALA A 220 15.84 1.90 -0.31
CA ALA A 220 15.48 3.16 0.34
C ALA A 220 14.16 3.05 1.13
N ALA A 221 13.14 2.37 0.59
CA ALA A 221 11.88 2.12 1.29
C ALA A 221 12.06 1.24 2.53
N ILE A 222 12.91 0.21 2.46
CA ILE A 222 13.27 -0.66 3.59
C ILE A 222 13.94 0.14 4.70
N HIS A 223 14.92 0.97 4.36
CA HIS A 223 15.63 1.79 5.35
C HIS A 223 14.70 2.80 6.02
N GLU A 224 13.83 3.49 5.28
CA GLU A 224 12.83 4.39 5.86
C GLU A 224 11.87 3.64 6.80
N ALA A 225 11.40 2.45 6.41
CA ALA A 225 10.55 1.61 7.27
C ALA A 225 11.29 1.15 8.55
N GLN A 226 12.59 0.88 8.44
CA GLN A 226 13.43 0.52 9.59
C GLN A 226 13.62 1.69 10.54
N GLU A 227 13.88 2.89 10.03
CA GLU A 227 13.98 4.12 10.83
C GLU A 227 12.69 4.42 11.59
N LEU A 228 11.54 4.13 10.97
CA LEU A 228 10.21 4.22 11.58
C LEU A 228 9.87 3.04 12.51
N GLY A 229 10.78 2.08 12.69
CA GLY A 229 10.63 0.95 13.60
C GLY A 229 9.65 -0.13 13.13
N MET A 230 9.23 -0.15 11.87
CA MET A 230 8.21 -1.10 11.37
C MET A 230 8.66 -2.57 11.43
N HIS A 231 9.97 -2.82 11.41
CA HIS A 231 10.60 -4.14 11.57
C HIS A 231 10.48 -4.72 12.99
N ARG A 232 10.10 -3.92 13.98
CA ARG A 232 10.04 -4.34 15.39
C ARG A 232 8.62 -4.70 15.76
N SER A 233 8.40 -5.91 16.27
CA SER A 233 7.15 -6.27 16.94
C SER A 233 7.14 -5.64 18.33
N SER A 234 6.86 -4.34 18.42
CA SER A 234 6.66 -3.68 19.72
C SER A 234 5.19 -3.26 19.85
N SER A 235 4.45 -3.97 20.70
CA SER A 235 3.08 -3.63 21.13
C SER A 235 2.98 -2.24 21.78
N LYS A 236 4.12 -1.66 22.19
CA LYS A 236 4.22 -0.42 22.97
C LYS A 236 4.08 0.89 22.18
N ALA A 237 4.01 0.84 20.85
CA ALA A 237 3.77 2.05 20.06
C ALA A 237 2.30 2.47 20.21
N LYS A 238 2.05 3.71 20.64
CA LYS A 238 0.71 4.33 20.72
C LYS A 238 0.19 4.68 19.33
N VAL A 239 -0.04 3.66 18.53
CA VAL A 239 -0.49 3.74 17.14
C VAL A 239 -1.85 3.04 17.07
N SER A 240 -2.77 3.56 16.26
CA SER A 240 -4.09 2.92 16.10
C SER A 240 -3.97 1.51 15.54
N GLU A 241 -4.97 0.66 15.77
CA GLU A 241 -4.97 -0.69 15.19
C GLU A 241 -4.87 -0.65 13.67
N PHE A 242 -5.60 0.28 13.05
CA PHE A 242 -5.56 0.50 11.60
C PHE A 242 -4.16 0.85 11.11
N GLU A 243 -3.48 1.83 11.72
CA GLU A 243 -2.14 2.23 11.28
C GLU A 243 -1.11 1.11 11.53
N ARG A 244 -1.27 0.34 12.63
CA ARG A 244 -0.45 -0.84 12.91
C ARG A 244 -0.56 -1.89 11.82
N GLU A 245 -1.78 -2.19 11.37
CA GLU A 245 -2.05 -3.13 10.29
C GLU A 245 -1.44 -2.65 8.97
N MET A 246 -1.60 -1.36 8.62
CA MET A 246 -0.99 -0.80 7.41
C MET A 246 0.54 -0.85 7.44
N ARG A 247 1.16 -0.61 8.60
CA ARG A 247 2.62 -0.74 8.79
C ARG A 247 3.10 -2.17 8.64
N ARG A 248 2.37 -3.15 9.20
CA ARG A 248 2.68 -4.58 9.02
C ARG A 248 2.59 -4.98 7.55
N ARG A 249 1.51 -4.58 6.87
CA ARG A 249 1.31 -4.89 5.45
C ARG A 249 2.45 -4.37 4.58
N ILE A 250 2.81 -3.09 4.70
CA ILE A 250 3.89 -2.53 3.87
C ILE A 250 5.24 -3.17 4.23
N TRP A 251 5.49 -3.46 5.50
CA TRP A 251 6.72 -4.17 5.90
C TRP A 251 6.80 -5.57 5.30
N CYS A 252 5.71 -6.34 5.30
CA CYS A 252 5.66 -7.65 4.66
C CYS A 252 5.96 -7.55 3.16
N LEU A 253 5.36 -6.57 2.45
CA LEU A 253 5.64 -6.34 1.04
C LEU A 253 7.12 -6.06 0.77
N LEU A 254 7.72 -5.16 1.55
CA LEU A 254 9.12 -4.80 1.43
C LEU A 254 10.03 -6.01 1.68
N TYR A 255 9.76 -6.77 2.73
CA TYR A 255 10.52 -7.97 3.06
C TYR A 255 10.42 -9.06 1.98
N THR A 256 9.24 -9.25 1.38
CA THR A 256 9.05 -10.23 0.29
C THR A 256 9.77 -9.84 -1.00
N TRP A 257 9.89 -8.54 -1.29
CA TRP A 257 10.55 -8.04 -2.50
C TRP A 257 12.08 -7.97 -2.42
N ASP A 258 12.65 -8.00 -1.21
CA ASP A 258 14.11 -7.91 -0.97
C ASP A 258 14.86 -9.23 -1.29
N TRP A 259 14.14 -10.31 -1.59
CA TRP A 259 14.71 -11.66 -1.74
C TRP A 259 15.20 -11.98 -3.15
#